data_AF-A0A451GGJ0-F1
#
_entry.id   AF-A0A451GGJ0-F1
#
_cell.length_a   1.000
_cell.length_b   1.000
_cell.length_c   1.000
_cell.angle_alpha   90.00
_cell.angle_beta   90.00
_cell.angle_gamma   90.00
#
_symmetry.space_group_name_H-M   'P 1'
#
loop_
_entity.id
_entity.type
_entity.pdbx_description
1 polymer ?
#
loop_
_entity_poly.entity_id
_entity_poly.type
_entity_poly.pdbx_seq_one_letter_code
_entity_poly.pdbx_strand_id
1 'polypeptide(L)'
;MTALLQELLTGEVLSEEAGSQLADWMRPGGVTGRLIRPHVPEGWDVADKSGAGDGTRNLIAILTPPESESVFVSLFISDTKADFKARNDALIALSAAVMEEIRR
;
A
#
# COMPACT_ATOMS: atom_id res chain seq x y z
N MET A 1 10.23 -5.44 -2.19
CA MET A 1 9.27 -5.25 -1.10
C MET A 1 7.98 -6.02 -1.37
N THR A 2 7.34 -5.85 -2.53
CA THR A 2 6.14 -6.60 -2.95
C THR A 2 6.20 -8.11 -2.69
N ALA A 3 7.26 -8.79 -3.16
CA ALA A 3 7.41 -10.24 -2.98
C ALA A 3 7.42 -10.66 -1.50
N LEU A 4 8.13 -9.92 -0.63
CA LEU A 4 8.14 -10.20 0.81
C LEU A 4 6.76 -9.97 1.43
N LEU A 5 6.06 -8.89 1.05
CA LEU A 5 4.71 -8.63 1.55
C LEU A 5 3.75 -9.75 1.16
N GLN A 6 3.86 -10.26 -0.07
CA GLN A 6 3.09 -11.40 -0.54
C GLN A 6 3.42 -12.67 0.27
N GLU A 7 4.69 -13.01 0.45
CA GLU A 7 5.10 -14.16 1.27
C GLU A 7 4.60 -14.09 2.72
N LEU A 8 4.59 -12.89 3.32
CA LEU A 8 4.10 -12.70 4.69
C LEU A 8 2.58 -12.79 4.81
N LEU A 9 1.81 -12.37 3.80
CA LEU A 9 0.35 -12.29 3.86
C LEU A 9 -0.35 -13.51 3.26
N THR A 10 0.26 -14.18 2.29
CA THR A 10 -0.36 -15.29 1.54
C THR A 10 0.55 -16.50 1.39
N GLY A 11 1.82 -16.41 1.78
CA GLY A 11 2.77 -17.52 1.75
C GLY A 11 2.77 -18.32 3.05
N GLU A 12 3.75 -19.23 3.18
CA GLU A 12 3.87 -20.14 4.32
C GLU A 12 4.89 -19.65 5.37
N VAL A 13 5.38 -18.40 5.25
CA VAL A 13 6.38 -17.82 6.16
C VAL A 13 5.79 -17.55 7.55
N LEU A 14 4.50 -17.19 7.60
CA LEU A 14 3.71 -17.03 8.83
C LEU A 14 2.64 -18.12 8.89
N SER A 15 2.16 -18.45 10.10
CA SER A 15 0.91 -19.22 10.22
C SER A 15 -0.26 -18.41 9.65
N GLU A 16 -1.33 -19.09 9.26
CA GLU A 16 -2.53 -18.44 8.74
C GLU A 16 -3.08 -17.38 9.71
N GLU A 17 -3.09 -17.68 11.01
CA GLU A 17 -3.54 -16.75 12.05
C GLU A 17 -2.61 -15.53 12.17
N ALA A 18 -1.30 -15.72 12.06
CA ALA A 18 -0.33 -14.62 12.12
C ALA A 18 -0.40 -13.74 10.86
N GLY A 19 -0.60 -14.33 9.68
CA GLY A 19 -0.82 -13.61 8.42
C GLY A 19 -2.09 -12.77 8.46
N SER A 20 -3.20 -13.36 8.94
CA SER A 20 -4.46 -12.64 9.14
C SER A 20 -4.30 -11.50 10.14
N GLN A 21 -3.64 -11.73 11.27
CA GLN A 21 -3.41 -10.70 12.29
C GLN A 21 -2.59 -9.53 11.73
N LEU A 22 -1.58 -9.81 10.89
CA LEU A 22 -0.79 -8.79 10.22
C LEU A 22 -1.65 -7.96 9.25
N ALA A 23 -2.48 -8.61 8.43
CA ALA A 23 -3.41 -7.92 7.54
C ALA A 23 -4.38 -7.02 8.33
N ASP A 24 -4.92 -7.53 9.44
CA ASP A 24 -5.85 -6.79 10.29
C ASP A 24 -5.23 -5.56 10.94
N TRP A 25 -3.93 -5.60 11.28
CA TRP A 25 -3.22 -4.40 11.73
C TRP A 25 -2.98 -3.37 10.63
N MET A 26 -2.92 -3.81 9.37
CA MET A 26 -2.71 -2.93 8.21
C MET A 26 -4.02 -2.29 7.69
N ARG A 27 -5.18 -2.92 7.91
CA ARG A 27 -6.50 -2.45 7.43
C ARG A 27 -6.95 -1.06 7.94
N PRO A 28 -6.72 -0.65 9.21
CA PRO A 28 -7.26 0.62 9.72
C PRO A 28 -6.73 1.86 9.02
N GLY A 29 -5.52 1.82 8.46
CA GLY A 29 -4.99 2.87 7.60
C GLY A 29 -4.89 4.27 8.22
N GLY A 30 -4.71 4.38 9.55
CA GLY A 30 -4.87 5.66 10.27
C GLY A 30 -4.03 6.84 9.76
N VAL A 31 -2.83 6.58 9.23
CA VAL A 31 -1.94 7.61 8.63
C VAL A 31 -1.86 7.54 7.10
N THR A 32 -2.50 6.55 6.49
CA THR A 32 -2.46 6.26 5.04
C THR A 32 -3.74 6.67 4.32
N GLY A 33 -4.79 7.09 5.06
CA GLY A 33 -6.11 7.44 4.54
C GLY A 33 -6.13 8.36 3.30
N ARG A 34 -5.15 9.25 3.15
CA ARG A 34 -5.06 10.17 2.00
C ARG A 34 -4.19 9.68 0.84
N LEU A 35 -3.52 8.53 0.97
CA LEU A 35 -2.55 8.03 0.00
C LEU A 35 -3.27 7.23 -1.10
N ILE A 36 -3.32 5.90 -1.01
CA ILE A 36 -3.93 5.08 -2.07
C ILE A 36 -5.44 4.93 -1.91
N ARG A 37 -5.94 4.86 -0.67
CA ARG A 37 -7.35 4.58 -0.34
C ARG A 37 -8.37 5.44 -1.10
N PRO A 38 -8.19 6.77 -1.29
CA PRO A 38 -9.14 7.59 -2.04
C PRO A 38 -9.26 7.22 -3.53
N HIS A 39 -8.29 6.46 -4.05
CA HIS A 39 -8.23 6.03 -5.45
C HIS A 39 -8.64 4.58 -5.64
N VAL A 40 -8.92 3.85 -4.57
CA VAL A 40 -9.38 2.46 -4.61
C VAL A 40 -10.91 2.44 -4.79
N PRO A 41 -11.47 1.62 -5.70
CA PRO A 41 -12.91 1.46 -5.83
C PRO A 41 -13.58 1.03 -4.52
N GLU A 42 -14.83 1.45 -4.33
CA GLU A 42 -15.62 1.03 -3.19
C GLU A 42 -15.77 -0.50 -3.15
N GLY A 43 -15.77 -1.08 -1.95
CA GLY A 43 -15.91 -2.51 -1.72
C GLY A 43 -14.61 -3.31 -1.83
N TRP A 44 -13.53 -2.73 -2.34
CA TRP A 44 -12.22 -3.38 -2.28
C TRP A 44 -11.67 -3.32 -0.86
N ASP A 45 -11.04 -4.41 -0.46
CA ASP A 45 -10.28 -4.44 0.77
C ASP A 45 -8.88 -3.84 0.59
N VAL A 46 -8.43 -3.11 1.62
CA VAL A 46 -7.16 -2.38 1.61
C VAL A 46 -6.44 -2.57 2.94
N ALA A 47 -5.31 -3.27 2.89
CA ALA A 47 -4.34 -3.32 3.97
C ALA A 47 -3.04 -2.63 3.51
N ASP A 48 -2.65 -1.55 4.19
CA ASP A 48 -1.53 -0.72 3.76
C ASP A 48 -0.62 -0.24 4.90
N LYS A 49 0.60 0.15 4.54
CA LYS A 49 1.54 0.77 5.47
C LYS A 49 2.40 1.82 4.78
N SER A 50 2.35 3.06 5.27
CA SER A 50 3.29 4.11 4.83
C SER A 50 4.56 4.15 5.67
N GLY A 51 5.63 4.63 5.05
CA GLY A 51 6.86 5.07 5.71
C GLY A 51 7.30 6.46 5.23
N ALA A 52 8.15 7.10 6.02
CA ALA A 52 8.76 8.38 5.70
C ALA A 52 10.09 8.52 6.45
N GLY A 53 11.05 9.21 5.84
CA GLY A 53 12.33 9.56 6.44
C GLY A 53 12.83 10.89 5.86
N ASP A 54 14.10 11.22 6.06
CA ASP A 54 14.70 12.33 5.33
C ASP A 54 14.84 11.96 3.85
N GLY A 55 14.38 12.84 2.96
CA GLY A 55 14.37 12.59 1.51
C GLY A 55 13.53 11.41 0.98
N THR A 56 12.77 10.68 1.82
CA THR A 56 12.00 9.49 1.39
C THR A 56 10.51 9.54 1.73
N ARG A 57 9.67 8.91 0.90
CA ARG A 57 8.25 8.69 1.18
C ARG A 57 7.78 7.42 0.45
N ASN A 58 7.11 6.53 1.16
CA ASN A 58 6.72 5.24 0.58
C ASN A 58 5.39 4.72 1.13
N LEU A 59 4.79 3.81 0.36
CA LEU A 59 3.59 3.07 0.69
C LEU A 59 3.72 1.64 0.16
N ILE A 60 3.34 0.67 0.98
CA ILE A 60 3.09 -0.70 0.55
C ILE A 60 1.63 -1.04 0.82
N ALA A 61 1.02 -1.85 -0.04
CA ALA A 61 -0.38 -2.22 0.09
C ALA A 61 -0.67 -3.59 -0.52
N ILE A 62 -1.66 -4.28 0.04
CA ILE A 62 -2.45 -5.32 -0.62
C ILE A 62 -3.84 -4.73 -0.91
N LEU A 63 -4.30 -4.92 -2.14
CA LEU A 63 -5.57 -4.45 -2.64
C LEU A 63 -6.36 -5.66 -3.12
N THR A 64 -7.50 -5.95 -2.51
CA THR A 64 -8.27 -7.17 -2.81
C THR A 64 -9.65 -6.79 -3.33
N PRO A 65 -9.91 -6.97 -4.64
CA PRO A 65 -11.25 -6.80 -5.20
C PRO A 65 -12.21 -7.89 -4.66
N PRO A 66 -13.53 -7.66 -4.63
CA PRO A 66 -14.49 -8.63 -4.09
C PRO A 66 -14.47 -10.02 -4.73
N GLU A 67 -14.17 -10.12 -6.02
CA GLU A 67 -14.27 -11.36 -6.82
C GLU A 67 -13.01 -11.67 -7.63
N SER A 68 -11.86 -11.10 -7.24
CA SER A 68 -10.60 -11.26 -7.99
C SER A 68 -9.41 -11.44 -7.06
N GLU A 69 -8.30 -11.89 -7.63
CA GLU A 69 -7.04 -12.02 -6.92
C GLU A 69 -6.53 -10.68 -6.39
N SER A 70 -5.78 -10.76 -5.30
CA SER A 70 -5.19 -9.60 -4.65
C SER A 70 -4.02 -9.03 -5.46
N VAL A 71 -3.92 -7.70 -5.49
CA VAL A 71 -2.82 -6.97 -6.11
C VAL A 71 -1.92 -6.39 -5.03
N PHE A 72 -0.61 -6.65 -5.15
CA PHE A 72 0.39 -6.14 -4.22
C PHE A 72 1.13 -4.94 -4.82
N VAL A 73 1.17 -3.83 -4.08
CA VAL A 73 1.71 -2.56 -4.53
C VAL A 73 2.86 -2.12 -3.61
N SER A 74 3.92 -1.57 -4.20
CA SER A 74 5.04 -0.95 -3.49
C SER A 74 5.46 0.33 -4.20
N LEU A 75 5.24 1.48 -3.57
CA LEU A 75 5.57 2.80 -4.10
C LEU A 75 6.67 3.43 -3.25
N PHE A 76 7.74 3.90 -3.88
CA PHE A 76 8.90 4.48 -3.20
C PHE A 76 9.36 5.76 -3.90
N ILE A 77 9.54 6.81 -3.10
CA ILE A 77 10.25 8.03 -3.46
C ILE A 77 11.48 8.08 -2.54
N SER A 78 12.65 8.28 -3.12
CA SER A 78 13.94 8.33 -2.42
C SER A 78 14.86 9.38 -3.04
N ASP A 79 15.98 9.66 -2.36
CA ASP A 79 17.10 10.47 -2.86
C ASP A 79 16.71 11.86 -3.38
N THR A 80 15.74 12.48 -2.73
CA THR A 80 15.26 13.82 -3.08
C THR A 80 15.46 14.83 -1.96
N LYS A 81 15.68 16.09 -2.34
CA LYS A 81 15.73 17.25 -1.43
C LYS A 81 14.35 17.90 -1.23
N ALA A 82 13.31 17.34 -1.83
CA ALA A 82 11.95 17.85 -1.71
C ALA A 82 11.46 17.75 -0.26
N ASP A 83 10.71 18.76 0.18
CA ASP A 83 10.11 18.75 1.52
C ASP A 83 9.08 17.61 1.69
N PHE A 84 8.63 17.40 2.93
CA PHE A 84 7.66 16.32 3.20
C PHE A 84 6.36 16.50 2.42
N LYS A 85 5.88 17.73 2.28
CA LYS A 85 4.60 18.00 1.60
C LYS A 85 4.69 17.59 0.13
N ALA A 86 5.73 18.05 -0.57
CA ALA A 86 5.96 17.72 -1.97
C ALA A 86 6.11 16.21 -2.19
N ARG A 87 6.86 15.51 -1.32
CA ARG A 87 6.97 14.05 -1.38
C ARG A 87 5.64 13.35 -1.12
N ASN A 88 4.85 13.83 -0.16
CA ASN A 88 3.56 13.24 0.15
C ASN A 88 2.56 13.45 -0.99
N ASP A 89 2.51 14.64 -1.58
CA ASP A 89 1.66 14.94 -2.74
C ASP A 89 2.07 14.11 -3.97
N ALA A 90 3.37 13.93 -4.19
CA ALA A 90 3.89 13.04 -5.24
C ALA A 90 3.48 11.57 -5.01
N LEU A 91 3.50 11.08 -3.77
CA LEU A 91 3.05 9.72 -3.46
C LEU A 91 1.54 9.55 -3.69
N ILE A 92 0.72 10.57 -3.43
CA ILE A 92 -0.71 10.58 -3.75
C ILE A 92 -0.90 10.48 -5.26
N ALA A 93 -0.20 11.31 -6.03
CA ALA A 93 -0.27 11.27 -7.49
C ALA A 93 0.16 9.92 -8.07
N LEU A 94 1.24 9.32 -7.55
CA LEU A 94 1.66 7.96 -7.92
C LEU A 94 0.60 6.92 -7.58
N SER A 95 -0.06 7.05 -6.43
CA SER A 95 -1.12 6.13 -6.02
C SER A 95 -2.31 6.19 -6.98
N ALA A 96 -2.71 7.39 -7.42
CA ALA A 96 -3.75 7.56 -8.43
C ALA A 96 -3.38 6.90 -9.77
N ALA A 97 -2.17 7.18 -10.27
CA ALA A 97 -1.68 6.63 -11.54
C ALA A 97 -1.60 5.09 -11.52
N VAL A 98 -1.11 4.50 -10.43
CA VAL A 98 -1.07 3.03 -10.31
C VAL A 98 -2.48 2.44 -10.25
N MET A 99 -3.42 3.08 -9.54
CA MET A 99 -4.81 2.62 -9.50
C MET A 99 -5.51 2.74 -10.87
N GLU A 100 -5.12 3.69 -11.72
CA GLU A 100 -5.61 3.74 -13.10
C GLU A 100 -5.13 2.54 -13.92
N GLU A 101 -3.86 2.14 -13.78
CA GLU A 101 -3.32 0.97 -14.47
C GLU A 101 -3.90 -0.36 -13.96
N ILE A 102 -4.12 -0.49 -12.65
CA ILE A 102 -4.71 -1.71 -12.04
C ILE A 102 -6.16 -1.95 -12.50
N ARG A 103 -6.90 -0.88 -12.83
CA ARG A 103 -8.31 -0.97 -13.23
C ARG A 103 -8.52 -1.17 -14.74
N ARG A 104 -7.46 -1.10 -15.55
CA ARG A 104 -7.55 -1.36 -17.00
C ARG A 104 -7.67 -2.85 -17.26
#